data_AF-A0A1S2P2V1-F1
#
_entry.id   AF-A0A1S2P2V1-F1
#
_cell.length_a   1.000
_cell.length_b   1.000
_cell.length_c   1.000
_cell.angle_alpha   90.00
_cell.angle_beta   90.00
_cell.angle_gamma   90.00
#
_symmetry.space_group_name_H-M   'P 1'
#
loop_
_entity.id
_entity.type
_entity.pdbx_description
1 polymer ?
#
loop_
_entity_poly.entity_id
_entity_poly.type
_entity_poly.pdbx_seq_one_letter_code
_entity_poly.pdbx_strand_id
1 'polypeptide(L)'
;MLASVELPRAADGRLVLAVDVSPWLRPDAATSDARSFCHTYGRGENKHLMIPGWPVSWIVALETGRSSWTAPLDAVRLRPGDDLAAVTARQIRDLVGRLMAEGQWRPGDPLVWIVLNAGYDVMRLAWLLDDLPVELIGRLRPDRVMRRPAPSREEYYRVHPRGGHPPRHGSEFIFKDARTWGTPDAETKTLTTRYGTAHAQGWDRLHPELQQRAAWRNHPGRLPRHRGHRHPPPGRSPAQRR
;
A
#
# COMPACT_ATOMS: atom_id res chain seq x y z
N MET A 1 3.31 26.57 5.56
CA MET A 1 3.17 25.45 4.61
C MET A 1 2.30 24.38 5.27
N LEU A 2 1.51 23.55 4.58
CA LEU A 2 0.68 22.54 5.29
C LEU A 2 1.51 21.50 6.08
N ALA A 3 2.79 21.33 5.78
CA ALA A 3 3.71 20.51 6.55
C ALA A 3 4.15 21.14 7.90
N SER A 4 3.94 22.44 8.09
CA SER A 4 4.37 23.18 9.28
C SER A 4 3.27 23.33 10.34
N VAL A 5 2.06 22.82 10.10
CA VAL A 5 0.97 22.81 11.09
C VAL A 5 0.99 21.50 11.89
N GLU A 6 0.36 21.48 13.05
CA GLU A 6 0.20 20.24 13.82
C GLU A 6 -0.63 19.23 13.02
N LEU A 7 -0.10 18.01 12.88
CA LEU A 7 -0.72 16.95 12.10
C LEU A 7 -1.33 15.88 13.01
N PRO A 8 -2.47 15.30 12.60
CA PRO A 8 -3.04 14.17 13.31
C PRO A 8 -2.07 12.98 13.25
N ARG A 9 -2.06 12.19 14.35
CA ARG A 9 -1.16 11.06 14.56
C ARG A 9 -1.93 9.83 15.02
N ALA A 10 -1.34 8.66 14.79
CA ALA A 10 -1.84 7.42 15.34
C ALA A 10 -1.58 7.34 16.86
N ALA A 11 -2.12 6.31 17.52
CA ALA A 11 -2.07 6.18 18.99
C ALA A 11 -0.64 6.01 19.53
N ASP A 12 0.27 5.54 18.68
CA ASP A 12 1.70 5.41 18.98
C ASP A 12 2.53 6.58 18.44
N GLY A 13 1.88 7.69 18.07
CA GLY A 13 2.52 8.93 17.63
C GLY A 13 2.96 8.94 16.16
N ARG A 14 2.81 7.84 15.42
CA ARG A 14 3.20 7.78 14.00
C ARG A 14 2.30 8.64 13.12
N LEU A 15 2.85 9.16 12.03
CA LEU A 15 2.05 9.75 10.95
C LEU A 15 1.42 8.64 10.10
N VAL A 16 0.14 8.80 9.77
CA VAL A 16 -0.58 7.90 8.86
C VAL A 16 -1.15 8.74 7.73
N LEU A 17 -0.69 8.47 6.51
CA LEU A 17 -1.07 9.20 5.32
C LEU A 17 -1.86 8.27 4.39
N ALA A 18 -3.08 8.65 4.01
CA ALA A 18 -3.83 7.95 2.99
C ALA A 18 -3.62 8.60 1.63
N VAL A 19 -3.50 7.77 0.59
CA VAL A 19 -3.38 8.23 -0.80
C VAL A 19 -4.52 7.65 -1.62
N ASP A 20 -5.28 8.53 -2.28
CA ASP A 20 -6.35 8.11 -3.17
C ASP A 20 -6.53 9.07 -4.35
N VAL A 21 -7.16 8.60 -5.42
CA VAL A 21 -7.50 9.43 -6.59
C VAL A 21 -8.97 9.78 -6.53
N SER A 22 -9.26 11.07 -6.44
CA SER A 22 -10.62 11.60 -6.47
C SER A 22 -10.92 12.24 -7.81
N PRO A 23 -12.11 11.98 -8.41
CA PRO A 23 -12.48 12.56 -9.68
C PRO A 23 -13.02 13.98 -9.51
N TRP A 24 -12.45 14.93 -10.26
CA TRP A 24 -13.00 16.28 -10.43
C TRP A 24 -13.77 16.34 -11.75
N LEU A 25 -15.07 16.05 -11.69
CA LEU A 25 -15.90 15.86 -12.88
C LEU A 25 -16.19 17.18 -13.60
N ARG A 26 -16.06 17.19 -14.93
CA ARG A 26 -16.38 18.30 -15.82
C ARG A 26 -16.90 17.78 -17.17
N PRO A 27 -18.11 17.18 -17.20
CA PRO A 27 -18.66 16.61 -18.43
C PRO A 27 -18.77 17.66 -19.56
N ASP A 28 -19.25 18.86 -19.23
CA ASP A 28 -19.60 19.89 -20.22
C ASP A 28 -18.44 20.82 -20.61
N ALA A 29 -17.25 20.63 -20.03
CA ALA A 29 -16.10 21.51 -20.28
C ALA A 29 -15.28 21.04 -21.49
N ALA A 30 -15.92 20.90 -22.66
CA ALA A 30 -15.37 20.27 -23.87
C ALA A 30 -13.94 20.73 -24.23
N THR A 31 -13.68 22.03 -24.09
CA THR A 31 -12.45 22.71 -24.48
C THR A 31 -11.37 22.74 -23.40
N SER A 32 -11.67 22.30 -22.18
CA SER A 32 -10.65 22.29 -21.13
C SER A 32 -9.58 21.24 -21.36
N ASP A 33 -8.34 21.66 -21.18
CA ASP A 33 -7.15 20.85 -21.44
C ASP A 33 -7.12 19.57 -20.61
N ALA A 34 -6.39 18.57 -21.13
CA ALA A 34 -5.95 17.37 -20.41
C ALA A 34 -7.02 16.77 -19.46
N ARG A 35 -8.29 16.77 -19.88
CA ARG A 35 -9.34 15.96 -19.26
C ARG A 35 -9.11 14.51 -19.63
N SER A 36 -9.44 13.61 -18.71
CA SER A 36 -9.49 12.18 -18.95
C SER A 36 -10.83 11.62 -18.49
N PHE A 37 -11.08 10.36 -18.83
CA PHE A 37 -12.22 9.66 -18.27
C PHE A 37 -11.94 9.29 -16.82
N CYS A 38 -12.75 9.84 -15.93
CA CYS A 38 -12.74 9.51 -14.52
C CYS A 38 -13.70 8.35 -14.29
N HIS A 39 -13.22 7.32 -13.58
CA HIS A 39 -14.09 6.26 -13.07
C HIS A 39 -14.89 6.81 -11.89
N THR A 40 -16.21 6.68 -11.97
CA THR A 40 -17.13 7.03 -10.89
C THR A 40 -18.27 6.02 -10.84
N TYR A 41 -18.96 5.99 -9.70
CA TYR A 41 -20.19 5.21 -9.53
C TYR A 41 -21.37 6.15 -9.71
N GLY A 42 -22.35 5.76 -10.53
CA GLY A 42 -23.60 6.51 -10.65
C GLY A 42 -24.39 6.49 -9.34
N ARG A 43 -25.18 7.54 -9.06
CA ARG A 43 -26.15 7.59 -7.94
C ARG A 43 -27.35 6.65 -8.15
N GLY A 44 -27.10 5.36 -8.38
CA GLY A 44 -28.10 4.34 -8.71
C GLY A 44 -27.54 2.92 -8.55
N GLU A 45 -27.73 2.04 -9.54
CA GLU A 45 -27.39 0.61 -9.54
C GLU A 45 -25.88 0.26 -9.45
N ASN A 46 -25.03 1.10 -8.85
CA ASN A 46 -23.57 0.91 -8.80
C ASN A 46 -22.93 0.71 -10.20
N LYS A 47 -23.54 1.29 -11.24
CA LYS A 47 -22.98 1.25 -12.59
C LYS A 47 -21.67 2.03 -12.62
N HIS A 48 -20.63 1.38 -13.15
CA HIS A 48 -19.36 2.02 -13.46
C HIS A 48 -19.59 3.01 -14.60
N LEU A 49 -19.41 4.30 -14.31
CA LEU A 49 -19.52 5.37 -15.28
C LEU A 49 -18.12 5.94 -15.55
N MET A 50 -17.87 6.25 -16.82
CA MET A 50 -16.70 7.00 -17.25
C MET A 50 -17.16 8.40 -17.61
N ILE A 51 -16.86 9.37 -16.75
CA ILE A 51 -17.29 10.77 -16.94
C ILE A 51 -16.05 11.63 -17.19
N PRO A 52 -16.02 12.48 -18.23
CA PRO A 52 -14.92 13.41 -18.46
C PRO A 52 -14.66 14.33 -17.26
N GLY A 53 -13.40 14.47 -16.88
CA GLY A 53 -12.97 15.31 -15.78
C GLY A 53 -11.46 15.24 -15.56
N TRP A 54 -11.02 15.57 -14.36
CA TRP A 54 -9.62 15.45 -13.95
C TRP A 54 -9.48 14.52 -12.76
N PRO A 55 -8.70 13.43 -12.86
CA PRO A 55 -8.32 12.66 -11.70
C PRO A 55 -7.28 13.44 -10.91
N VAL A 56 -7.50 13.59 -9.61
CA VAL A 56 -6.59 14.28 -8.70
C VAL A 56 -6.15 13.30 -7.63
N SER A 57 -4.84 13.08 -7.52
CA SER A 57 -4.24 12.28 -6.45
C SER A 57 -4.08 13.13 -5.19
N TRP A 58 -4.70 12.68 -4.10
CA TRP A 58 -4.67 13.35 -2.81
C TRP A 58 -3.81 12.58 -1.83
N ILE A 59 -3.05 13.30 -1.00
CA ILE A 59 -2.48 12.76 0.23
C ILE A 59 -3.12 13.49 1.41
N VAL A 60 -3.68 12.72 2.34
CA VAL A 60 -4.33 13.24 3.55
C VAL A 60 -3.74 12.56 4.78
N ALA A 61 -3.58 13.29 5.88
CA ALA A 61 -3.23 12.71 7.16
C ALA A 61 -4.49 12.20 7.88
N LEU A 62 -4.36 11.03 8.52
CA LEU A 62 -5.41 10.36 9.26
C LEU A 62 -5.17 10.47 10.77
N GLU A 63 -6.25 10.63 11.52
CA GLU A 63 -6.24 10.54 12.98
C GLU A 63 -6.67 9.15 13.46
N THR A 64 -6.34 8.80 14.71
CA THR A 64 -6.93 7.62 15.34
C THR A 64 -8.41 7.79 15.61
N GLY A 65 -9.12 6.67 15.56
CA GLY A 65 -10.47 6.57 16.11
C GLY A 65 -11.51 6.33 15.03
N ARG A 66 -12.78 6.55 15.40
CA ARG A 66 -13.94 6.30 14.55
C ARG A 66 -14.39 7.60 13.91
N SER A 67 -13.49 8.22 13.15
CA SER A 67 -13.68 9.51 12.51
C SER A 67 -13.50 9.37 11.01
N SER A 68 -14.27 10.16 10.25
CA SER A 68 -14.06 10.35 8.81
C SER A 68 -13.28 11.63 8.51
N TRP A 69 -12.84 12.35 9.54
CA TRP A 69 -12.03 13.55 9.36
C TRP A 69 -10.64 13.17 8.87
N THR A 70 -10.17 13.95 7.91
CA THR A 70 -8.85 13.83 7.32
C THR A 70 -8.28 15.24 7.14
N ALA A 71 -6.97 15.37 7.19
CA ALA A 71 -6.29 16.64 6.95
C ALA A 71 -5.57 16.58 5.60
N PRO A 72 -6.09 17.23 4.54
CA PRO A 72 -5.43 17.25 3.23
C PRO A 72 -4.06 17.93 3.31
N LEU A 73 -3.04 17.27 2.74
CA LEU A 73 -1.66 17.75 2.75
C LEU A 73 -1.11 18.06 1.36
N ASP A 74 -1.56 17.31 0.36
CA ASP A 74 -1.09 17.47 -1.01
C ASP A 74 -2.14 17.01 -2.02
N ALA A 75 -2.13 17.63 -3.20
CA ALA A 75 -3.03 17.31 -4.30
C ALA A 75 -2.31 17.50 -5.65
N VAL A 76 -2.26 16.45 -6.45
CA VAL A 76 -1.62 16.46 -7.78
C VAL A 76 -2.64 16.04 -8.84
N ARG A 77 -2.85 16.90 -9.83
CA ARG A 77 -3.66 16.56 -11.02
C ARG A 77 -2.92 15.54 -11.86
N LEU A 78 -3.55 14.40 -12.13
CA LEU A 78 -3.06 13.39 -13.05
C LEU A 78 -3.42 13.79 -14.49
N ARG A 79 -2.44 13.73 -15.38
CA ARG A 79 -2.61 13.99 -16.81
C ARG A 79 -2.87 12.69 -17.56
N PRO A 80 -3.51 12.75 -18.75
CA PRO A 80 -3.62 11.59 -19.63
C PRO A 80 -2.24 10.98 -19.92
N GLY A 81 -2.10 9.68 -19.66
CA GLY A 81 -0.85 8.94 -19.90
C GLY A 81 0.14 8.92 -18.73
N ASP A 82 -0.13 9.64 -17.63
CA ASP A 82 0.72 9.58 -16.44
C ASP A 82 0.79 8.15 -15.87
N ASP A 83 1.99 7.71 -15.49
CA ASP A 83 2.18 6.52 -14.67
C ASP A 83 1.81 6.86 -13.23
N LEU A 84 0.64 6.38 -12.78
CA LEU A 84 0.13 6.61 -11.44
C LEU A 84 1.16 6.27 -10.36
N ALA A 85 1.89 5.16 -10.48
CA ALA A 85 2.87 4.77 -9.46
C ALA A 85 4.05 5.73 -9.43
N ALA A 86 4.51 6.22 -10.58
CA ALA A 86 5.59 7.20 -10.64
C ALA A 86 5.15 8.56 -10.09
N VAL A 87 3.93 9.02 -10.40
CA VAL A 87 3.39 10.27 -9.86
C VAL A 87 3.23 10.17 -8.35
N THR A 88 2.61 9.09 -7.85
CA THR A 88 2.41 8.87 -6.41
C THR A 88 3.73 8.74 -5.66
N ALA A 89 4.73 8.04 -6.21
CA ALA A 89 6.04 7.96 -5.57
C ALA A 89 6.71 9.33 -5.44
N ARG A 90 6.68 10.13 -6.51
CA ARG A 90 7.20 11.51 -6.46
C ARG A 90 6.44 12.36 -5.45
N GLN A 91 5.10 12.31 -5.46
CA GLN A 91 4.28 13.08 -4.53
C GLN A 91 4.56 12.72 -3.07
N ILE A 92 4.67 11.42 -2.75
CA ILE A 92 5.04 10.95 -1.41
C ILE A 92 6.44 11.43 -1.04
N ARG A 93 7.43 11.30 -1.93
CA ARG A 93 8.80 11.74 -1.69
C ARG A 93 8.88 13.22 -1.37
N ASP A 94 8.22 14.04 -2.19
CA ASP A 94 8.19 15.49 -2.02
C ASP A 94 7.49 15.85 -0.69
N LEU A 95 6.37 15.21 -0.35
CA LEU A 95 5.68 15.45 0.91
C LEU A 95 6.51 15.01 2.12
N VAL A 96 7.06 13.80 2.12
CA VAL A 96 7.86 13.26 3.23
C VAL A 96 9.10 14.12 3.45
N GLY A 97 9.80 14.53 2.39
CA GLY A 97 10.94 15.45 2.50
C GLY A 97 10.55 16.77 3.17
N ARG A 98 9.38 17.32 2.83
CA ARG A 98 8.85 18.54 3.46
C ARG A 98 8.48 18.32 4.93
N LEU A 99 7.87 17.19 5.27
CA LEU A 99 7.56 16.82 6.66
C LEU A 99 8.83 16.67 7.52
N MET A 100 9.89 16.09 6.96
CA MET A 100 11.18 15.96 7.62
C MET A 100 11.84 17.32 7.84
N ALA A 101 11.83 18.19 6.83
CA ALA A 101 12.38 19.54 6.91
C ALA A 101 11.68 20.38 8.00
N GLU A 102 10.38 20.22 8.17
CA GLU A 102 9.57 20.87 9.21
C GLU A 102 9.64 20.14 10.57
N GLY A 103 10.44 19.09 10.69
CA GLY A 103 10.65 18.34 11.94
C GLY A 103 9.43 17.53 12.41
N GLN A 104 8.45 17.28 11.53
CA GLN A 104 7.28 16.42 11.81
C GLN A 104 7.65 14.95 11.92
N TRP A 105 8.79 14.57 11.36
CA TRP A 105 9.41 13.27 11.53
C TRP A 105 10.92 13.46 11.69
N ARG A 106 11.53 12.71 12.62
CA ARG A 106 12.96 12.72 12.90
C ARG A 106 13.51 11.30 12.99
N PRO A 107 14.83 11.09 12.75
CA PRO A 107 15.46 9.80 13.00
C PRO A 107 15.18 9.32 14.44
N GLY A 108 14.61 8.12 14.56
CA GLY A 108 14.15 7.56 15.83
C GLY A 108 12.63 7.54 16.01
N ASP A 109 11.90 8.36 15.25
CA ASP A 109 10.44 8.29 15.21
C ASP A 109 9.97 7.02 14.48
N PRO A 110 8.74 6.53 14.76
CA PRO A 110 8.14 5.46 13.98
C PRO A 110 8.08 5.78 12.49
N LEU A 111 8.19 4.76 11.64
CA LEU A 111 8.01 4.92 10.19
C LEU A 111 6.63 5.50 9.87
N VAL A 112 6.58 6.38 8.86
CA VAL A 112 5.33 6.95 8.36
C VAL A 112 4.54 5.88 7.61
N TRP A 113 3.30 5.66 8.00
CA TRP A 113 2.43 4.72 7.29
C TRP A 113 1.79 5.38 6.09
N ILE A 114 1.90 4.75 4.93
CA ILE A 114 1.23 5.16 3.70
C ILE A 114 0.16 4.13 3.37
N VAL A 115 -1.10 4.51 3.50
CA VAL A 115 -2.27 3.65 3.26
C VAL A 115 -2.75 3.82 1.82
N LEU A 116 -2.82 2.70 1.09
CA LEU A 116 -3.12 2.65 -0.34
C LEU A 116 -4.28 1.70 -0.63
N ASN A 117 -5.19 2.12 -1.50
CA ASN A 117 -6.26 1.26 -1.99
C ASN A 117 -5.74 0.25 -3.05
N ALA A 118 -6.57 -0.74 -3.41
CA ALA A 118 -6.25 -1.83 -4.34
C ALA A 118 -6.07 -1.43 -5.81
N GLY A 119 -6.21 -0.14 -6.12
CA GLY A 119 -5.86 0.44 -7.42
C GLY A 119 -4.36 0.69 -7.58
N TYR A 120 -3.60 0.77 -6.49
CA TYR A 120 -2.17 1.08 -6.52
C TYR A 120 -1.31 -0.18 -6.69
N ASP A 121 -0.21 -0.05 -7.45
CA ASP A 121 0.87 -1.04 -7.46
C ASP A 121 1.78 -0.82 -6.26
N VAL A 122 1.35 -1.35 -5.12
CA VAL A 122 2.04 -1.23 -3.81
C VAL A 122 3.47 -1.77 -3.89
N MET A 123 3.72 -2.75 -4.75
CA MET A 123 5.02 -3.41 -4.86
C MET A 123 6.02 -2.55 -5.64
N ARG A 124 5.54 -1.88 -6.71
CA ARG A 124 6.32 -0.85 -7.40
C ARG A 124 6.59 0.35 -6.49
N LEU A 125 5.59 0.79 -5.73
CA LEU A 125 5.77 1.89 -4.77
C LEU A 125 6.78 1.53 -3.67
N ALA A 126 6.74 0.30 -3.15
CA ALA A 126 7.69 -0.17 -2.14
C ALA A 126 9.14 -0.16 -2.66
N TRP A 127 9.33 -0.42 -3.95
CA TRP A 127 10.65 -0.30 -4.59
C TRP A 127 11.07 1.16 -4.80
N LEU A 128 10.15 2.02 -5.26
CA LEU A 128 10.44 3.44 -5.55
C LEU A 128 10.68 4.31 -4.30
N LEU A 129 10.30 3.81 -3.13
CA LEU A 129 10.32 4.54 -1.86
C LEU A 129 11.14 3.82 -0.78
N ASP A 130 12.01 2.88 -1.19
CA ASP A 130 12.79 2.04 -0.27
C ASP A 130 13.83 2.82 0.56
N ASP A 131 14.16 4.03 0.13
CA ASP A 131 15.09 4.95 0.77
C ASP A 131 14.41 5.95 1.74
N LEU A 132 13.08 5.96 1.80
CA LEU A 132 12.32 6.86 2.67
C LEU A 132 11.91 6.17 3.99
N PRO A 133 11.69 6.94 5.08
CA PRO A 133 11.23 6.40 6.35
C PRO A 133 9.72 6.07 6.33
N VAL A 134 9.28 5.29 5.34
CA VAL A 134 7.88 4.96 5.10
C VAL A 134 7.64 3.46 5.12
N GLU A 135 6.42 3.08 5.47
CA GLU A 135 5.93 1.71 5.36
C GLU A 135 4.57 1.72 4.65
N LEU A 136 4.44 0.89 3.61
CA LEU A 136 3.26 0.89 2.76
C LEU A 136 2.24 -0.16 3.23
N ILE A 137 1.02 0.30 3.49
CA ILE A 137 -0.12 -0.54 3.83
C ILE A 137 -1.09 -0.51 2.66
N GLY A 138 -0.98 -1.52 1.81
CA GLY A 138 -1.76 -1.62 0.59
C GLY A 138 -2.83 -2.69 0.65
N ARG A 139 -4.06 -2.36 0.23
CA ARG A 139 -5.07 -3.40 -0.03
C ARG A 139 -4.68 -4.15 -1.30
N LEU A 140 -4.53 -5.47 -1.22
CA LEU A 140 -4.28 -6.30 -2.38
C LEU A 140 -5.59 -6.91 -2.92
N ARG A 141 -5.65 -7.12 -4.24
CA ARG A 141 -6.81 -7.76 -4.86
C ARG A 141 -6.89 -9.25 -4.47
N PRO A 142 -8.09 -9.81 -4.30
CA PRO A 142 -8.28 -11.19 -3.84
C PRO A 142 -7.89 -12.25 -4.87
N ASP A 143 -7.66 -11.89 -6.13
CA ASP A 143 -7.21 -12.78 -7.21
C ASP A 143 -5.68 -12.87 -7.33
N ARG A 144 -4.94 -12.27 -6.39
CA ARG A 144 -3.48 -12.32 -6.38
C ARG A 144 -2.94 -13.67 -5.93
N VAL A 145 -1.80 -14.03 -6.52
CA VAL A 145 -0.94 -15.12 -6.08
C VAL A 145 0.38 -14.51 -5.63
N MET A 146 0.76 -14.83 -4.40
CA MET A 146 2.04 -14.46 -3.81
C MET A 146 2.94 -15.70 -3.72
N ARG A 147 4.23 -15.48 -3.53
CA ARG A 147 5.24 -16.54 -3.38
C ARG A 147 5.89 -16.41 -2.01
N ARG A 148 6.19 -17.55 -1.40
CA ARG A 148 7.07 -17.60 -0.24
C ARG A 148 8.53 -17.39 -0.62
N PRO A 149 9.41 -17.05 0.34
CA PRO A 149 10.85 -17.10 0.13
C PRO A 149 11.28 -18.45 -0.45
N ALA A 150 12.22 -18.43 -1.38
CA ALA A 150 12.84 -19.67 -1.85
C ALA A 150 13.57 -20.35 -0.67
N PRO A 151 13.60 -21.70 -0.62
CA PRO A 151 14.41 -22.41 0.36
C PRO A 151 15.88 -22.00 0.20
N SER A 152 16.62 -22.04 1.30
CA SER A 152 18.07 -21.92 1.24
C SER A 152 18.67 -23.03 0.39
N ARG A 153 19.88 -22.83 -0.11
CA ARG A 153 20.56 -23.84 -0.94
C ARG A 153 20.78 -25.14 -0.15
N GLU A 154 21.06 -25.02 1.14
CA GLU A 154 21.22 -26.15 2.05
C GLU A 154 19.90 -26.91 2.25
N GLU A 155 18.80 -26.20 2.55
CA GLU A 155 17.47 -26.79 2.69
C GLU A 155 17.05 -27.52 1.41
N TYR A 156 17.33 -26.93 0.24
CA TYR A 156 17.00 -27.52 -1.04
C TYR A 156 17.74 -28.84 -1.28
N TYR A 157 19.07 -28.88 -1.10
CA TYR A 157 19.86 -30.08 -1.37
C TYR A 157 19.69 -31.18 -0.31
N ARG A 158 19.25 -30.83 0.91
CA ARG A 158 18.83 -31.82 1.91
C ARG A 158 17.64 -32.65 1.42
N VAL A 159 16.69 -32.00 0.73
CA VAL A 159 15.50 -32.65 0.16
C VAL A 159 15.77 -33.27 -1.22
N HIS A 160 16.72 -32.70 -1.98
CA HIS A 160 17.09 -33.14 -3.33
C HIS A 160 18.55 -33.60 -3.40
N PRO A 161 18.93 -34.72 -2.76
CA PRO A 161 20.32 -35.17 -2.67
C PRO A 161 20.91 -35.58 -4.03
N ARG A 162 20.06 -35.89 -5.02
CA ARG A 162 20.47 -36.21 -6.39
C ARG A 162 20.81 -34.97 -7.24
N GLY A 163 20.80 -33.77 -6.64
CA GLY A 163 21.06 -32.51 -7.31
C GLY A 163 19.81 -31.89 -7.93
N GLY A 164 20.01 -30.74 -8.58
CA GLY A 164 18.95 -29.91 -9.16
C GLY A 164 19.24 -28.42 -9.02
N HIS A 165 18.47 -27.60 -9.73
CA HIS A 165 18.56 -26.14 -9.61
C HIS A 165 17.55 -25.64 -8.55
N PRO A 166 17.99 -24.97 -7.46
CA PRO A 166 17.08 -24.42 -6.47
C PRO A 166 16.04 -23.48 -7.11
N PRO A 167 14.77 -23.54 -6.72
CA PRO A 167 13.75 -22.70 -7.32
C PRO A 167 13.96 -21.23 -6.96
N ARG A 168 13.55 -20.32 -7.85
CA ARG A 168 13.65 -18.86 -7.60
C ARG A 168 12.70 -18.37 -6.51
N HIS A 169 11.59 -19.08 -6.34
CA HIS A 169 10.49 -18.77 -5.44
C HIS A 169 10.09 -20.02 -4.65
N GLY A 170 9.55 -19.83 -3.44
CA GLY A 170 8.93 -20.89 -2.67
C GLY A 170 7.52 -21.23 -3.19
N SER A 171 6.77 -21.96 -2.37
CA SER A 171 5.39 -22.33 -2.68
C SER A 171 4.48 -21.12 -2.87
N GLU A 172 3.37 -21.36 -3.57
CA GLU A 172 2.33 -20.36 -3.81
C GLU A 172 1.52 -20.09 -2.55
N PHE A 173 1.11 -18.84 -2.43
CA PHE A 173 0.09 -18.36 -1.52
C PHE A 173 -1.00 -17.73 -2.38
N ILE A 174 -2.07 -18.48 -2.61
CA ILE A 174 -3.19 -18.09 -3.48
C ILE A 174 -4.29 -17.50 -2.62
N PHE A 175 -4.62 -16.22 -2.83
CA PHE A 175 -5.60 -15.51 -1.98
C PHE A 175 -6.99 -16.13 -2.04
N LYS A 176 -7.36 -16.78 -3.15
CA LYS A 176 -8.64 -17.48 -3.29
C LYS A 176 -8.66 -18.91 -2.73
N ASP A 177 -7.51 -19.47 -2.36
CA ASP A 177 -7.40 -20.87 -1.91
C ASP A 177 -6.68 -20.96 -0.55
N ALA A 178 -7.48 -21.01 0.51
CA ALA A 178 -7.00 -21.10 1.88
C ALA A 178 -6.13 -22.33 2.18
N ARG A 179 -6.22 -23.39 1.37
CA ARG A 179 -5.37 -24.59 1.52
C ARG A 179 -3.90 -24.29 1.25
N THR A 180 -3.61 -23.21 0.53
CA THR A 180 -2.25 -22.76 0.22
C THR A 180 -1.64 -21.87 1.30
N TRP A 181 -2.45 -21.38 2.24
CA TRP A 181 -2.01 -20.37 3.20
C TRP A 181 -1.10 -20.92 4.29
N GLY A 182 -1.22 -22.20 4.63
CA GLY A 182 -0.49 -22.81 5.74
C GLY A 182 -0.77 -22.11 7.08
N THR A 183 0.11 -22.34 8.06
CA THR A 183 -0.01 -21.70 9.39
C THR A 183 0.33 -20.21 9.31
N PRO A 184 -0.47 -19.33 9.93
CA PRO A 184 -0.14 -17.91 10.03
C PRO A 184 1.06 -17.67 10.95
N ASP A 185 1.88 -16.68 10.62
CA ASP A 185 3.01 -16.23 11.45
C ASP A 185 2.53 -15.40 12.65
N ALA A 186 1.38 -14.73 12.49
CA ALA A 186 0.68 -14.02 13.55
C ALA A 186 -0.84 -14.17 13.39
N GLU A 187 -1.55 -14.33 14.49
CA GLU A 187 -3.01 -14.42 14.49
C GLU A 187 -3.56 -13.66 15.69
N THR A 188 -4.56 -12.81 15.44
CA THR A 188 -5.28 -12.09 16.50
C THR A 188 -6.78 -12.24 16.30
N LYS A 189 -7.48 -12.50 17.40
CA LYS A 189 -8.95 -12.51 17.45
C LYS A 189 -9.38 -11.53 18.52
N THR A 190 -10.26 -10.60 18.17
CA THR A 190 -10.70 -9.56 19.09
C THR A 190 -12.18 -9.33 18.91
N LEU A 191 -12.92 -9.40 20.02
CA LEU A 191 -14.32 -8.99 20.02
C LEU A 191 -14.40 -7.48 19.86
N THR A 192 -15.04 -7.03 18.80
CA THR A 192 -15.29 -5.61 18.56
C THR A 192 -16.66 -5.23 19.09
N THR A 193 -16.80 -3.97 19.50
CA THR A 193 -18.07 -3.48 20.05
C THR A 193 -19.19 -3.34 19.02
N ARG A 194 -18.91 -3.41 17.70
CA ARG A 194 -19.88 -3.14 16.63
C ARG A 194 -19.96 -4.20 15.53
N TYR A 195 -18.88 -4.92 15.27
CA TYR A 195 -18.75 -5.82 14.11
C TYR A 195 -18.58 -7.29 14.52
N GLY A 196 -18.88 -7.62 15.78
CA GLY A 196 -18.61 -8.94 16.33
C GLY A 196 -17.11 -9.21 16.41
N THR A 197 -16.70 -10.46 16.21
CA THR A 197 -15.30 -10.87 16.30
C THR A 197 -14.53 -10.49 15.03
N ALA A 198 -13.54 -9.61 15.18
CA ALA A 198 -12.53 -9.38 14.16
C ALA A 198 -11.43 -10.45 14.29
N HIS A 199 -11.13 -11.12 13.18
CA HIS A 199 -10.06 -12.11 13.07
C HIS A 199 -9.07 -11.64 12.02
N ALA A 200 -7.83 -11.43 12.42
CA ALA A 200 -6.73 -11.07 11.55
C ALA A 200 -5.65 -12.16 11.58
N GLN A 201 -5.14 -12.50 10.40
CA GLN A 201 -4.07 -13.46 10.20
C GLN A 201 -2.98 -12.80 9.35
N GLY A 202 -1.73 -12.99 9.75
CA GLY A 202 -0.55 -12.43 9.11
C GLY A 202 0.36 -13.54 8.60
N TRP A 203 0.91 -13.33 7.40
CA TRP A 203 1.96 -14.15 6.82
C TRP A 203 3.09 -13.24 6.36
N ASP A 204 4.29 -13.49 6.89
CA ASP A 204 5.44 -12.64 6.67
C ASP A 204 6.18 -13.01 5.38
N ARG A 205 6.92 -12.04 4.84
CA ARG A 205 7.88 -12.24 3.73
C ARG A 205 7.31 -12.80 2.44
N LEU A 206 5.99 -12.75 2.25
CA LEU A 206 5.37 -13.00 0.95
C LEU A 206 5.80 -11.93 -0.06
N HIS A 207 6.03 -12.32 -1.31
CA HIS A 207 6.36 -11.41 -2.40
C HIS A 207 5.64 -11.82 -3.69
N PRO A 208 5.27 -10.88 -4.57
CA PRO A 208 4.70 -11.22 -5.86
C PRO A 208 5.77 -11.83 -6.77
N GLU A 209 5.35 -12.68 -7.70
CA GLU A 209 6.20 -13.03 -8.84
C GLU A 209 6.13 -11.92 -9.90
N LEU A 210 7.14 -11.06 -9.92
CA LEU A 210 7.22 -9.98 -10.91
C LEU A 210 7.65 -10.51 -12.27
N GLN A 211 6.98 -10.04 -13.32
CA GLN A 211 7.28 -10.34 -14.72
C GLN A 211 7.69 -9.06 -15.43
N GLN A 212 8.58 -9.14 -16.43
CA GLN A 212 9.03 -7.98 -17.22
C GLN A 212 7.94 -7.52 -18.20
N ARG A 213 6.84 -7.02 -17.63
CA ARG A 213 5.66 -6.53 -18.34
C ARG A 213 5.06 -5.34 -17.59
N ALA A 214 4.19 -4.59 -18.26
CA ALA A 214 3.56 -3.40 -17.71
C ALA A 214 4.60 -2.48 -17.04
N ALA A 215 4.43 -2.19 -15.74
CA ALA A 215 5.29 -1.30 -14.97
C ALA A 215 6.78 -1.73 -14.93
N TRP A 216 7.08 -3.01 -15.16
CA TRP A 216 8.42 -3.58 -15.11
C TRP A 216 9.04 -3.85 -16.48
N ARG A 217 8.39 -3.41 -17.57
CA ARG A 217 8.82 -3.69 -18.95
C ARG A 217 10.25 -3.21 -19.24
N ASN A 218 10.60 -2.02 -18.76
CA ASN A 218 11.89 -1.40 -19.04
C ASN A 218 12.88 -1.51 -17.86
N HIS A 219 12.61 -2.38 -16.88
CA HIS A 219 13.49 -2.54 -15.74
C HIS A 219 14.81 -3.22 -16.16
N PRO A 220 15.98 -2.61 -15.91
CA PRO A 220 17.25 -3.20 -16.30
C PRO A 220 17.54 -4.45 -15.47
N GLY A 221 18.00 -5.53 -16.11
CA GLY A 221 18.44 -6.74 -15.42
C GLY A 221 17.32 -7.50 -14.67
N ARG A 222 17.70 -8.14 -13.55
CA ARG A 222 16.80 -9.02 -12.79
C ARG A 222 15.79 -8.22 -11.99
N LEU A 223 14.52 -8.63 -12.07
CA LEU A 223 13.44 -8.00 -11.29
C LEU A 223 13.63 -8.22 -9.79
N PRO A 224 13.33 -7.20 -8.98
CA PRO A 224 13.53 -7.25 -7.54
C PRO A 224 12.58 -8.25 -6.87
N ARG A 225 12.95 -8.67 -5.65
CA ARG A 225 12.10 -9.46 -4.76
C ARG A 225 11.90 -8.66 -3.47
N HIS A 226 10.93 -7.75 -3.48
CA HIS A 226 10.52 -7.04 -2.27
C HIS A 226 9.71 -7.97 -1.40
N ARG A 227 10.26 -8.29 -0.23
CA ARG A 227 9.60 -9.09 0.79
C ARG A 227 8.95 -8.14 1.77
N GLY A 228 7.69 -8.40 2.15
CA GLY A 228 7.10 -7.72 3.30
C GLY A 228 8.00 -7.87 4.53
N HIS A 229 8.14 -6.79 5.31
CA HIS A 229 8.87 -6.81 6.56
C HIS A 229 8.06 -7.53 7.64
N ARG A 230 8.78 -8.06 8.63
CA ARG A 230 8.16 -8.66 9.81
C ARG A 230 7.70 -7.52 10.71
N HIS A 231 6.39 -7.40 10.93
CA HIS A 231 5.90 -6.57 12.03
C HIS A 231 6.14 -7.32 13.35
N PRO A 232 6.67 -6.67 14.40
CA PRO A 232 6.58 -7.24 15.73
C PRO A 232 5.10 -7.46 16.07
N PRO A 233 4.76 -8.53 16.83
CA PRO A 233 3.37 -8.73 17.25
C PRO A 233 2.89 -7.47 17.97
N PRO A 234 1.61 -7.06 17.78
CA PRO A 234 1.09 -5.88 18.46
C PRO A 234 1.31 -6.06 19.97
N GLY A 235 2.03 -5.10 20.57
CA GLY A 235 2.17 -5.02 22.02
C GLY A 235 0.79 -5.02 22.66
N ARG A 236 0.65 -5.72 23.79
CA ARG A 236 -0.60 -5.83 24.56
C ARG A 236 -1.30 -4.47 24.61
N SER A 237 -2.57 -4.43 24.24
CA SER A 237 -3.42 -3.25 24.33
C SER A 237 -3.22 -2.55 25.69
N PRO A 238 -3.00 -1.22 25.72
CA PRO A 238 -3.06 -0.51 26.99
C PRO A 238 -4.45 -0.72 27.58
N ALA A 239 -4.47 -1.19 28.83
CA ALA A 239 -5.68 -1.42 29.58
C ALA A 239 -6.62 -0.23 29.47
N GLN A 240 -7.88 -0.51 29.15
CA GLN A 240 -8.97 0.47 29.22
C GLN A 240 -8.93 1.12 30.60
N ARG A 241 -8.53 2.39 30.68
CA ARG A 241 -8.89 3.22 31.82
C ARG A 241 -10.30 3.73 31.59
N ARG A 242 -11.13 3.47 32.61
CA ARG A 242 -12.50 3.95 32.78
C ARG A 242 -12.55 5.45 32.80
#